data_AF-A0A917FYZ7-F1
#
_entry.id   AF-A0A917FYZ7-F1
#
_cell.length_a   1.000
_cell.length_b   1.000
_cell.length_c   1.000
_cell.angle_alpha   90.00
_cell.angle_beta   90.00
_cell.angle_gamma   90.00
#
_symmetry.space_group_name_H-M   'P 1'
#
loop_
_entity.id
_entity.type
_entity.pdbx_description
1 polymer ?
#
loop_
_entity_poly.entity_id
_entity_poly.type
_entity_poly.pdbx_seq_one_letter_code
_entity_poly.pdbx_strand_id
1 'polypeptide(L)'
;MAKAWLNLYAQFTDLSDEDKRQLFEAIKNDVNTEPKKIIGIDEGIRQSRFRNDLACVHCGNLRVKRNGTYRERQRYLCKNCGRSFNDISGTSLCGTHNSLSW
;
A
#
# COMPACT_ATOMS: atom_id res chain seq x y z
N MET A 1 6.58 -31.62 -31.13
CA MET A 1 6.87 -30.85 -29.90
C MET A 1 5.95 -31.37 -28.80
N ALA A 2 6.46 -32.24 -27.91
CA ALA A 2 5.65 -32.69 -26.78
C ALA A 2 5.31 -31.47 -25.91
N LYS A 3 4.03 -31.25 -25.67
CA LYS A 3 3.55 -30.10 -24.89
C LYS A 3 3.94 -30.33 -23.43
N ALA A 4 5.06 -29.74 -23.00
CA ALA A 4 5.65 -29.93 -21.66
C ALA A 4 4.64 -29.75 -20.50
N TRP A 5 3.60 -28.94 -20.70
CA TRP A 5 2.54 -28.74 -19.71
C TRP A 5 1.68 -29.99 -19.45
N LEU A 6 1.57 -30.93 -20.41
CA LEU A 6 0.80 -32.17 -20.22
C LEU A 6 1.46 -33.09 -19.19
N ASN A 7 2.79 -33.20 -19.23
CA ASN A 7 3.54 -33.99 -18.27
C ASN A 7 3.50 -33.35 -16.87
N LEU A 8 3.54 -32.03 -16.80
CA LEU A 8 3.38 -31.30 -15.54
C LEU A 8 1.97 -31.46 -14.96
N TYR A 9 0.93 -31.48 -15.80
CA TYR A 9 -0.44 -31.69 -15.35
C TYR A 9 -0.67 -33.11 -14.81
N ALA A 10 -0.09 -34.13 -15.45
CA ALA A 10 -0.15 -35.50 -14.94
C ALA A 10 0.51 -35.65 -13.56
N GLN A 11 1.67 -35.00 -13.35
CA GLN A 11 2.32 -34.97 -12.04
C GLN A 11 1.47 -34.22 -11.01
N PHE A 12 0.75 -33.17 -11.42
CA PHE A 12 -0.15 -32.44 -10.55
C PHE A 12 -1.35 -33.27 -10.09
N THR A 13 -1.92 -34.10 -10.97
CA THR A 13 -3.09 -34.91 -10.61
C THR A 13 -2.77 -35.97 -9.55
N ASP A 14 -1.53 -36.44 -9.50
CA ASP A 14 -1.05 -37.47 -8.57
C ASP A 14 -0.75 -36.92 -7.16
N LEU A 15 -0.73 -35.60 -6.98
CA LEU A 15 -0.50 -34.97 -5.68
C LEU A 15 -1.70 -35.13 -4.72
N SER A 16 -1.41 -35.04 -3.42
CA SER A 16 -2.44 -34.93 -2.39
C SER A 16 -3.21 -33.61 -2.52
N ASP A 17 -4.43 -33.54 -1.98
CA ASP A 17 -5.23 -32.31 -2.03
C ASP A 17 -4.58 -31.13 -1.29
N GLU A 18 -3.76 -31.41 -0.28
CA GLU A 18 -2.99 -30.39 0.44
C GLU A 18 -1.84 -29.87 -0.42
N ASP A 19 -1.06 -30.77 -1.04
CA ASP A 19 0.05 -30.38 -1.91
C ASP A 19 -0.45 -29.65 -3.17
N LYS A 20 -1.62 -30.04 -3.70
CA LYS A 20 -2.29 -29.34 -4.80
C LYS A 20 -2.61 -27.89 -4.44
N ARG A 21 -3.10 -27.64 -3.22
CA ARG A 21 -3.40 -26.29 -2.72
C ARG A 21 -2.14 -25.46 -2.55
N GLN A 22 -1.10 -26.04 -1.94
CA GLN A 22 0.17 -25.35 -1.73
C GLN A 22 0.85 -25.01 -3.06
N LEU A 23 0.87 -25.95 -4.02
CA LEU A 23 1.40 -25.71 -5.35
C LEU A 23 0.61 -24.63 -6.09
N PHE A 24 -0.73 -24.67 -6.02
CA PHE A 24 -1.58 -23.66 -6.65
C PHE A 24 -1.31 -22.25 -6.09
N GLU A 25 -1.19 -22.11 -4.77
CA GLU A 25 -0.85 -20.82 -4.15
C GLU A 25 0.56 -20.34 -4.53
N ALA A 26 1.55 -21.24 -4.61
CA ALA A 26 2.90 -20.90 -5.07
C ALA A 26 2.89 -20.38 -6.52
N ILE A 27 2.25 -21.12 -7.44
CA ILE A 27 2.13 -20.72 -8.86
C ILE A 27 1.38 -19.39 -8.99
N LYS A 28 0.29 -19.21 -8.24
CA LYS A 28 -0.49 -17.96 -8.21
C LYS A 28 0.36 -16.77 -7.76
N ASN A 29 1.29 -16.96 -6.82
CA ASN A 29 2.19 -15.90 -6.36
C ASN A 29 3.28 -15.57 -7.39
N ASP A 30 3.78 -16.57 -8.13
CA ASP A 30 4.82 -16.37 -9.15
C ASP A 30 4.27 -15.81 -10.47
N VAL A 31 3.03 -16.18 -10.83
CA VAL A 31 2.35 -15.75 -12.06
C VAL A 31 1.59 -14.43 -11.87
N ASN A 32 1.39 -13.97 -10.64
CA ASN A 32 0.86 -12.63 -10.39
C ASN A 32 1.86 -11.57 -10.88
N THR A 33 1.68 -11.15 -12.14
CA THR A 33 2.41 -10.06 -12.81
C THR A 33 1.95 -8.67 -12.35
N GLU A 34 0.92 -8.59 -11.51
CA GLU A 34 0.61 -7.36 -10.81
C GLU A 34 1.81 -7.08 -9.90
N PRO A 35 2.60 -6.01 -10.14
CA PRO A 35 3.63 -5.64 -9.20
C PRO A 35 2.93 -5.56 -7.85
N LYS A 36 3.40 -6.34 -6.84
CA LYS A 36 2.96 -6.18 -5.45
C LYS A 36 2.76 -4.70 -5.27
N LYS A 37 1.51 -4.22 -5.16
CA LYS A 37 1.24 -2.79 -5.11
C LYS A 37 2.03 -2.32 -3.92
N ILE A 38 3.20 -1.75 -4.16
CA ILE A 38 3.99 -1.10 -3.14
C ILE A 38 3.04 0.01 -2.79
N ILE A 39 2.28 -0.19 -1.71
CA ILE A 39 1.45 0.86 -1.14
C ILE A 39 2.45 1.98 -1.01
N GLY A 40 2.30 3.04 -1.81
CA GLY A 40 3.25 4.15 -1.79
C GLY A 40 3.43 4.50 -0.33
N ILE A 41 4.67 4.74 0.11
CA ILE A 41 4.95 4.94 1.54
C ILE A 41 4.00 6.01 2.14
N ASP A 42 3.56 6.96 1.31
CA ASP A 42 2.48 7.90 1.60
C ASP A 42 1.10 7.27 1.89
N GLU A 43 0.64 6.30 1.09
CA GLU A 43 -0.63 5.60 1.29
C GLU A 43 -0.58 4.69 2.54
N GLY A 44 0.57 4.05 2.83
CA GLY A 44 0.76 3.29 4.07
C GLY A 44 0.73 4.16 5.31
N ILE A 45 1.41 5.32 5.26
CA ILE A 45 1.36 6.33 6.34
C ILE A 45 -0.05 6.88 6.51
N ARG A 46 -0.76 7.17 5.41
CA ARG A 46 -2.13 7.67 5.45
C ARG A 46 -3.06 6.67 6.11
N GLN A 47 -3.01 5.40 5.72
CA GLN A 47 -3.83 4.33 6.29
C GLN A 47 -3.54 4.14 7.78
N SER A 48 -2.27 4.14 8.19
CA SER A 48 -1.89 4.02 9.60
C SER A 48 -2.38 5.21 10.43
N ARG A 49 -2.18 6.43 9.93
CA ARG A 49 -2.41 7.67 10.68
C ARG A 49 -3.87 8.09 10.76
N PHE A 50 -4.63 7.84 9.69
CA PHE A 50 -6.03 8.25 9.58
C PHE A 50 -6.97 7.06 9.50
N ARG A 51 -6.57 5.92 10.08
CA ARG A 51 -7.38 4.69 10.11
C ARG A 51 -8.78 4.91 10.69
N ASN A 52 -8.86 5.68 11.76
CA ASN A 52 -10.10 5.95 12.48
C ASN A 52 -10.72 7.25 11.95
N ASP A 53 -10.00 8.37 12.06
CA ASP A 53 -10.45 9.68 11.59
C ASP A 53 -9.29 10.57 11.18
N LEU A 54 -9.56 11.52 10.28
CA LEU A 54 -8.61 12.55 9.86
C LEU A 54 -8.49 13.64 10.94
N ALA A 55 -7.56 13.44 11.87
CA ALA A 55 -7.23 14.41 12.92
C ALA A 55 -6.05 15.32 12.55
N CYS A 56 -6.04 16.54 13.07
CA CYS A 56 -4.88 17.42 12.93
C CYS A 56 -3.66 16.87 13.67
N VAL A 57 -2.54 16.72 12.96
CA VAL A 57 -1.28 16.22 13.54
C VAL A 57 -0.64 17.15 14.58
N HIS A 58 -1.08 18.41 14.65
CA HIS A 58 -0.54 19.40 15.59
C HIS A 58 -1.36 19.55 16.87
N CYS A 59 -2.67 19.32 16.82
CA CYS A 59 -3.57 19.60 17.95
C CYS A 59 -4.63 18.52 18.19
N GLY A 60 -4.65 17.43 17.42
CA GLY A 60 -5.59 16.31 17.55
C GLY A 60 -7.04 16.61 17.14
N ASN A 61 -7.38 17.85 16.82
CA ASN A 61 -8.76 18.22 16.50
C ASN A 61 -9.21 17.67 15.15
N LEU A 62 -10.46 17.18 15.08
CA LEU A 62 -11.08 16.59 13.88
C LEU A 62 -11.61 17.62 12.88
N ARG A 63 -11.64 18.91 13.23
CA ARG A 63 -12.07 20.00 12.34
C ARG A 63 -10.99 20.29 11.29
N VAL A 64 -10.87 19.40 10.32
CA VAL A 64 -9.88 19.44 9.24
C VAL A 64 -10.60 19.55 7.90
N LYS A 65 -10.08 20.36 6.98
CA LYS A 65 -10.52 20.40 5.57
C LYS A 65 -9.38 20.08 4.62
N ARG A 66 -9.70 19.53 3.45
CA ARG A 66 -8.76 19.45 2.33
C ARG A 66 -8.41 20.87 1.85
N ASN A 67 -7.13 21.13 1.60
CA ASN A 67 -6.58 22.44 1.27
C ASN A 67 -5.64 22.36 0.04
N GLY A 68 -6.17 21.77 -1.03
CA GLY A 68 -5.42 21.53 -2.27
C GLY A 68 -4.40 20.40 -2.16
N THR A 69 -3.58 20.26 -3.19
CA THR A 69 -2.52 19.26 -3.30
C THR A 69 -1.19 19.95 -3.59
N TYR A 70 -0.08 19.30 -3.24
CA TYR A 70 1.26 19.74 -3.62
C TYR A 70 2.11 18.52 -3.92
N ARG A 71 2.70 18.45 -5.12
CA ARG A 71 3.49 17.30 -5.60
C ARG A 71 2.75 15.98 -5.34
N GLU A 72 1.50 15.91 -5.81
CA GLU A 72 0.62 14.74 -5.68
C GLU A 72 0.24 14.35 -4.25
N ARG A 73 0.69 15.09 -3.23
CA ARG A 73 0.32 14.88 -1.82
C ARG A 73 -0.84 15.77 -1.43
N GLN A 74 -1.84 15.19 -0.78
CA GLN A 74 -2.97 15.95 -0.22
C GLN A 74 -2.49 16.85 0.92
N ARG A 75 -2.88 18.13 0.89
CA ARG A 75 -2.71 19.06 2.01
C ARG A 75 -4.01 19.22 2.76
N TYR A 76 -3.92 19.37 4.07
CA TYR A 76 -5.03 19.55 4.98
C TYR A 76 -4.82 20.85 5.77
N LEU A 77 -5.91 21.52 6.12
CA LEU A 77 -5.91 22.68 7.00
C LEU A 77 -6.78 22.39 8.22
N CYS A 78 -6.21 22.55 9.41
CA CYS A 78 -6.98 22.48 10.64
C CYS A 78 -7.71 23.81 10.88
N LYS A 79 -9.03 23.76 11.03
CA LYS A 79 -9.85 24.93 11.38
C LYS A 79 -9.74 25.33 12.86
N ASN A 80 -9.17 24.48 13.71
CA ASN A 80 -8.95 24.79 15.13
C ASN A 80 -7.66 25.58 15.35
N CYS A 81 -6.51 25.07 14.88
CA CYS A 81 -5.21 25.71 15.11
C CYS A 81 -4.68 26.50 13.90
N GLY A 82 -5.39 26.50 12.77
CA GLY A 82 -5.00 27.22 11.55
C GLY A 82 -3.79 26.64 10.79
N ARG A 83 -3.16 25.57 11.30
CA ARG A 83 -1.97 24.99 10.68
C ARG A 83 -2.32 24.03 9.53
N SER A 84 -1.47 24.05 8.50
CA SER A 84 -1.55 23.09 7.39
C SER A 84 -0.65 21.88 7.62
N PHE A 85 -1.09 20.70 7.20
CA PHE A 85 -0.32 19.46 7.27
C PHE A 85 -0.64 18.53 6.10
N ASN A 86 0.11 17.44 5.94
CA ASN A 86 -0.10 16.36 4.97
C ASN A 86 0.19 15.01 5.65
N ASP A 87 0.09 13.91 4.89
CA ASP A 87 0.23 12.55 5.43
C ASP A 87 1.58 12.33 6.16
N ILE A 88 2.66 12.93 5.64
CA ILE A 88 4.04 12.80 6.16
C ILE A 88 4.46 13.91 7.13
N SER A 89 3.57 14.83 7.50
CA SER A 89 3.91 15.91 8.41
C SER A 89 4.30 15.36 9.79
N GLY A 90 5.48 15.73 10.29
CA GLY A 90 6.00 15.22 11.57
C GLY A 90 6.45 13.75 11.55
N THR A 91 6.65 13.15 10.37
CA THR A 91 7.40 11.88 10.24
C THR A 91 8.83 12.15 9.80
N SER A 92 9.70 11.13 9.84
CA SER A 92 11.08 11.20 9.31
C SER A 92 11.14 11.52 7.81
N LEU A 93 10.03 11.37 7.09
CA LEU A 93 9.93 11.69 5.66
C LEU A 93 9.49 13.14 5.40
N CYS A 94 9.23 13.94 6.44
CA CYS A 94 8.84 15.32 6.27
C CYS A 94 9.94 16.10 5.53
N GLY A 95 9.58 16.77 4.42
CA GLY A 95 10.51 17.55 3.61
C GLY A 95 11.27 16.75 2.54
N THR A 96 11.11 15.43 2.47
CA THR A 96 11.75 14.64 1.40
C THR A 96 11.05 14.85 0.06
N HIS A 97 11.87 14.98 -0.98
CA HIS A 97 11.40 15.18 -2.36
C HIS A 97 10.86 13.86 -2.93
N ASN A 98 11.63 12.78 -2.76
CA ASN A 98 11.23 11.40 -3.06
C ASN A 98 11.04 10.60 -1.77
N SER A 99 9.84 10.07 -1.56
CA SER A 99 9.56 9.13 -0.46
C SER A 99 10.14 7.74 -0.71
N LEU A 100 10.47 7.41 -1.96
CA LEU A 100 10.91 6.07 -2.43
C LEU A 100 12.43 5.92 -2.64
N SER A 101 13.24 6.91 -2.29
CA SER A 101 14.70 6.90 -2.58
C SER A 101 15.58 6.60 -1.36
N TRP A 102 15.12 5.77 -0.44
CA TRP A 102 15.87 5.34 0.74
C TRP A 102 16.08 3.84 0.73
#